data_AF-A0A7X5DDC4-F1
#
_entry.id   AF-A0A7X5DDC4-F1
#
_cell.length_a   1.000
_cell.length_b   1.000
_cell.length_c   1.000
_cell.angle_alpha   90.00
_cell.angle_beta   90.00
_cell.angle_gamma   90.00
#
_symmetry.space_group_name_H-M   'P 1'
#
loop_
_entity.id
_entity.type
_entity.pdbx_description
1 polymer ?
#
loop_
_entity_poly.entity_id
_entity_poly.type
_entity_poly.pdbx_seq_one_letter_code
_entity_poly.pdbx_strand_id
1 'polypeptide(L)'
;MGELEADEQRLRAADPDGLYLFMLEDYPYMMTPDHVAAFAGTTSQEIRKLLGRGEMQGCCIGTRRLVPKLELLNYLYKDRREKEGDANEEAAMRQAP
;
A
#
# COMPACT_ATOMS: atom_id res chain seq x y z
N MET A 1 -9.88 -20.64 15.12
CA MET A 1 -9.09 -19.40 15.25
C MET A 1 -7.97 -19.52 14.25
N GLY A 2 -7.92 -18.72 13.18
CA GLY A 2 -6.96 -18.98 12.09
C GLY A 2 -6.95 -17.97 10.95
N GLU A 3 -7.97 -17.10 10.84
CA GLU A 3 -7.98 -16.06 9.82
C GLU A 3 -7.18 -14.81 10.23
N LEU A 4 -7.18 -14.45 11.53
CA LEU A 4 -6.47 -13.25 12.01
C LEU A 4 -4.93 -13.41 11.99
N GLU A 5 -4.39 -14.57 12.38
CA GLU A 5 -2.94 -14.83 12.39
C GLU A 5 -2.32 -14.94 10.99
N ALA A 6 -3.09 -15.44 10.02
CA ALA A 6 -2.63 -15.50 8.63
C ALA A 6 -2.54 -14.08 8.04
N ASP A 7 -3.48 -13.20 8.41
CA ASP A 7 -3.49 -11.81 8.01
C ASP A 7 -2.35 -11.01 8.66
N GLU A 8 -2.05 -11.22 9.94
CA GLU A 8 -0.90 -10.59 10.61
C GLU A 8 0.44 -10.97 9.99
N GLN A 9 0.63 -12.25 9.64
CA GLN A 9 1.86 -12.69 8.96
C GLN A 9 2.01 -12.04 7.58
N ARG A 10 0.91 -11.90 6.83
CA ARG A 10 0.94 -11.25 5.53
C ARG A 10 1.14 -9.74 5.63
N LEU A 11 0.53 -9.09 6.63
CA LEU A 11 0.78 -7.69 6.93
C LEU A 11 2.25 -7.45 7.27
N ARG A 12 2.85 -8.33 8.07
CA ARG A 12 4.28 -8.27 8.43
C ARG A 12 5.19 -8.57 7.24
N ALA A 13 4.78 -9.44 6.33
CA ALA A 13 5.48 -9.69 5.07
C ALA A 13 5.38 -8.50 4.10
N ALA A 14 4.24 -7.80 4.10
CA ALA A 14 4.00 -6.59 3.30
C ALA A 14 4.66 -5.36 3.91
N ASP A 15 4.95 -5.35 5.21
CA ASP A 15 5.69 -4.31 5.93
C ASP A 15 6.93 -4.89 6.62
N PRO A 16 7.98 -5.27 5.85
CA PRO A 16 9.19 -5.86 6.40
C PRO A 16 9.92 -4.92 7.39
N ASP A 17 9.83 -3.60 7.20
CA ASP A 17 10.42 -2.61 8.11
C ASP A 17 9.54 -2.33 9.34
N GLY A 18 8.28 -2.79 9.34
CA GLY A 18 7.31 -2.51 10.42
C GLY A 18 6.96 -1.02 10.56
N LEU A 19 7.24 -0.19 9.55
CA LEU A 19 7.16 1.26 9.63
C LEU A 19 5.72 1.76 9.58
N TYR A 20 4.88 1.05 8.83
CA TYR A 20 3.51 1.47 8.53
C TYR A 20 2.49 0.73 9.41
N LEU A 21 2.80 -0.49 9.86
CA LEU A 21 1.91 -1.29 10.70
C LEU A 21 1.53 -0.55 12.00
N PHE A 22 2.51 0.10 12.64
CA PHE A 22 2.31 0.91 13.85
C PHE A 22 1.37 2.09 13.60
N MET A 23 1.56 2.81 12.50
CA MET A 23 0.70 3.95 12.16
C MET A 23 -0.70 3.52 11.69
N LEU A 24 -0.84 2.29 11.18
CA LEU A 24 -2.12 1.72 10.79
C LEU A 24 -2.89 1.13 11.95
N GLU A 25 -2.32 1.02 13.16
CA GLU A 25 -2.97 0.40 14.33
C GLU A 25 -4.31 1.06 14.67
N ASP A 26 -4.37 2.39 14.66
CA ASP A 26 -5.58 3.19 14.91
C ASP A 26 -6.66 3.09 13.81
N TYR A 27 -6.31 2.56 12.64
CA TYR A 27 -7.24 2.45 11.51
C TYR A 27 -7.92 1.07 11.47
N PRO A 28 -9.17 0.97 10.97
CA PRO A 28 -9.80 -0.32 10.74
C PRO A 28 -9.06 -1.12 9.66
N TYR A 29 -9.10 -2.46 9.72
CA TYR A 29 -8.47 -3.34 8.70
C TYR A 29 -8.96 -3.03 7.27
N MET A 30 -10.28 -2.81 7.13
CA MET A 30 -10.90 -2.28 5.91
C MET A 30 -10.93 -0.76 5.98
N MET A 31 -10.00 -0.11 5.28
CA MET A 31 -9.90 1.35 5.23
C MET A 31 -10.77 1.93 4.13
N THR A 32 -11.38 3.08 4.39
CA THR A 32 -12.05 3.85 3.34
C THR A 32 -11.00 4.65 2.55
N PRO A 33 -11.33 5.14 1.34
CA PRO A 33 -10.43 5.99 0.56
C PRO A 33 -9.97 7.22 1.33
N ASP A 34 -10.79 7.75 2.24
CA ASP A 34 -10.45 8.88 3.11
C ASP A 34 -9.41 8.51 4.17
N HIS A 35 -9.50 7.32 4.79
CA HIS A 35 -8.47 6.86 5.72
C HIS A 35 -7.14 6.64 5.00
N VAL A 36 -7.18 6.05 3.80
CA VAL A 36 -5.98 5.85 2.98
C VAL A 36 -5.38 7.19 2.55
N ALA A 37 -6.22 8.15 2.18
CA ALA A 37 -5.79 9.50 1.81
C ALA A 37 -5.10 10.22 2.98
N ALA A 38 -5.70 10.16 4.17
CA ALA A 38 -5.12 10.72 5.38
C ALA A 38 -3.76 10.08 5.71
N PHE A 39 -3.63 8.77 5.53
CA PHE A 39 -2.40 8.04 5.78
C PHE A 39 -1.29 8.32 4.75
N ALA A 40 -1.62 8.23 3.46
CA ALA A 40 -0.67 8.43 2.37
C ALA A 40 -0.36 9.93 2.13
N GLY A 41 -0.95 10.84 2.91
CA GLY A 41 -0.75 12.28 2.75
C GLY A 41 -1.28 12.83 1.43
N THR A 42 -2.33 12.21 0.88
CA THR A 42 -2.91 12.56 -0.43
C THR A 42 -4.40 12.87 -0.28
N THR A 43 -5.08 13.12 -1.40
CA THR A 43 -6.51 13.39 -1.42
C THR A 43 -7.32 12.12 -1.70
N SER A 44 -8.52 12.04 -1.13
CA SER A 44 -9.44 10.92 -1.34
C SER A 44 -9.84 10.74 -2.82
N GLN A 45 -9.73 11.81 -3.63
CA GLN A 45 -9.95 11.76 -5.08
C GLN A 45 -8.84 10.99 -5.80
N GLU A 46 -7.57 11.26 -5.47
CA GLU A 46 -6.45 10.52 -6.04
C GLU A 46 -6.48 9.04 -5.64
N ILE A 47 -6.84 8.72 -4.39
CA ILE A 47 -7.05 7.32 -3.99
C ILE A 47 -8.16 6.66 -4.82
N ARG A 48 -9.30 7.31 -5.02
CA ARG A 48 -10.39 6.75 -5.85
C ARG A 48 -9.96 6.55 -7.31
N LYS A 49 -9.09 7.42 -7.82
CA LYS A 49 -8.52 7.34 -9.17
C LYS A 49 -7.53 6.19 -9.29
N LEU A 50 -6.63 5.99 -8.32
CA LEU A 50 -5.72 4.84 -8.25
C LEU A 50 -6.51 3.52 -8.20
N LEU A 51 -7.55 3.47 -7.37
CA LEU A 51 -8.48 2.33 -7.30
C LEU A 51 -9.26 2.13 -8.60
N GLY A 52 -9.56 3.21 -9.34
CA GLY A 52 -10.24 3.15 -10.64
C GLY A 52 -9.34 2.68 -11.78
N ARG A 53 -8.03 2.97 -11.69
CA ARG A 53 -7.01 2.56 -12.66
C ARG A 53 -6.50 1.15 -12.43
N GLY A 54 -6.76 0.57 -11.25
CA GLY A 54 -6.24 -0.75 -10.86
C GLY A 54 -4.79 -0.72 -10.40
N GLU A 55 -4.24 0.46 -10.14
CA GLU A 55 -2.87 0.62 -9.59
C GLU A 55 -2.81 0.20 -8.12
N MET A 56 -3.91 0.39 -7.39
CA MET A 56 -4.11 -0.10 -6.01
C MET A 56 -5.28 -1.10 -6.02
N GLN A 57 -5.10 -2.30 -5.48
CA GLN A 57 -6.21 -3.25 -5.37
C GLN A 57 -7.08 -2.84 -4.17
N GLY A 58 -8.33 -2.48 -4.47
CA GLY A 58 -9.36 -2.30 -3.45
C GLY A 58 -10.41 -3.39 -3.57
N CYS A 59 -11.01 -3.74 -2.44
CA CYS A 59 -12.19 -4.60 -2.41
C CYS A 59 -13.44 -3.74 -2.59
N CYS A 60 -14.22 -4.01 -3.64
CA CYS A 60 -15.54 -3.43 -3.81
C CYS A 60 -16.55 -4.26 -3.02
N ILE A 61 -17.04 -3.75 -1.89
CA ILE A 61 -18.10 -4.39 -1.11
C ILE A 61 -19.38 -3.57 -1.32
N GLY A 62 -20.27 -4.10 -2.15
CA GLY A 62 -21.48 -3.39 -2.59
C GLY A 62 -21.15 -2.17 -3.45
N THR A 63 -21.60 -0.98 -3.03
CA THR A 63 -21.32 0.31 -3.69
C THR A 63 -20.09 1.03 -3.13
N ARG A 64 -19.46 0.49 -2.08
CA ARG A 64 -18.33 1.11 -1.38
C ARG A 64 -17.02 0.45 -1.81
N ARG A 65 -16.03 1.27 -2.16
CA ARG A 65 -14.65 0.83 -2.35
C ARG A 65 -13.93 0.88 -1.01
N LEU A 66 -13.42 -0.26 -0.57
CA LEU A 66 -12.62 -0.39 0.65
C LEU A 66 -11.22 -0.88 0.27
N VAL A 67 -10.23 -0.50 1.07
CA VAL A 67 -8.84 -0.87 0.86
C VAL A 67 -8.38 -1.65 2.09
N PRO A 68 -7.99 -2.92 1.95
CA PRO A 68 -7.36 -3.65 3.04
C PRO A 68 -6.02 -2.99 3.40
N LYS A 69 -5.67 -2.94 4.70
CA LYS A 69 -4.33 -2.48 5.15
C LYS A 69 -3.20 -3.15 4.36
N LEU A 70 -3.35 -4.44 4.09
CA LEU A 70 -2.38 -5.24 3.33
C LEU A 70 -2.16 -4.72 1.91
N GLU A 71 -3.21 -4.35 1.19
CA GLU A 71 -3.08 -3.82 -0.18
C GLU A 71 -2.46 -2.41 -0.19
N LEU A 72 -2.77 -1.60 0.81
CA LEU A 72 -2.11 -0.30 0.99
C LEU A 72 -0.61 -0.46 1.22
N LEU A 73 -0.21 -1.37 2.12
CA LEU A 73 1.19 -1.67 2.39
C LEU A 73 1.90 -2.18 1.13
N ASN A 74 1.28 -3.13 0.42
CA ASN A 74 1.81 -3.67 -0.82
C ASN A 74 2.00 -2.56 -1.86
N TYR A 75 1.04 -1.63 -2.00
CA TYR A 75 1.14 -0.48 -2.89
C TYR A 75 2.30 0.45 -2.50
N LEU A 76 2.43 0.82 -1.22
CA LEU A 76 3.48 1.72 -0.75
C LEU A 76 4.89 1.13 -0.94
N TYR A 77 5.06 -0.16 -0.65
CA TYR A 77 6.34 -0.84 -0.87
C TYR A 77 6.61 -1.12 -2.34
N LYS A 78 5.58 -1.37 -3.14
CA LYS A 78 5.73 -1.51 -4.59
C LYS A 78 6.22 -0.20 -5.22
N ASP A 79 5.60 0.93 -4.90
CA ASP A 79 6.05 2.26 -5.35
C ASP A 79 7.48 2.56 -4.90
N ARG A 80 7.85 2.18 -3.67
CA ARG A 80 9.23 2.30 -3.17
C ARG A 80 10.21 1.43 -3.97
N ARG A 81 9.86 0.16 -4.24
CA ARG A 81 10.70 -0.75 -5.06
C ARG A 81 10.83 -0.30 -6.50
N GLU A 82 9.77 0.25 -7.09
CA GLU A 82 9.83 0.79 -8.45
C GLU A 82 10.74 2.03 -8.50
N LYS A 83 10.69 2.91 -7.48
CA LYS A 83 11.60 4.06 -7.37
C LYS A 83 13.05 3.69 -7.06
N GLU A 84 13.30 2.68 -6.23
CA GLU A 84 14.65 2.19 -5.94
C GLU A 84 15.25 1.38 -7.11
N GLY A 85 14.41 0.66 -7.87
CA GLY A 85 14.82 -0.05 -9.09
C GLY A 85 15.24 0.90 -10.21
N ASP A 86 14.47 1.98 -10.42
CA ASP A 86 14.77 3.02 -11.40
C ASP A 86 16.05 3.82 -11.03
N ALA A 87 16.23 4.12 -9.75
CA ALA A 87 17.45 4.77 -9.26
C ALA A 87 18.71 3.90 -9.43
N ASN A 88 18.58 2.58 -9.33
CA ASN A 88 19.70 1.66 -9.53
C ASN A 88 20.02 1.46 -11.03
N GLU A 89 19.02 1.49 -11.90
CA GLU A 89 19.23 1.39 -13.36
C GLU A 89 19.86 2.68 -13.94
N GLU A 90 19.45 3.86 -13.44
CA GLU A 90 20.10 5.15 -13.79
C GLU A 90 21.55 5.23 -13.24
N ALA A 91 21.82 4.67 -12.06
CA ALA A 91 23.16 4.60 -11.50
C ALA A 91 24.07 3.60 -12.23
N ALA A 92 23.54 2.45 -12.66
CA ALA A 92 24.27 1.47 -13.45
C ALA A 92 24.65 2.01 -14.84
N MET A 93 23.78 2.80 -15.47
CA MET A 93 24.06 3.39 -16.79
C MET A 93 25.13 4.50 -16.74
N ARG A 94 25.35 5.13 -15.58
CA ARG A 94 26.42 6.11 -15.37
C ARG A 94 27.80 5.49 -15.06
N GLN A 95 27.86 4.19 -14.79
CA GLN A 95 29.10 3.48 -14.44
C GLN A 95 29.66 2.61 -15.57
N ALA A 96 29.08 2.65 -16.78
CA ALA A 96 29.71 2.03 -17.93
C ALA A 96 30.84 2.93 -18.46
N PRO A 97 32.12 2.46 -18.48
CA PRO A 97 33.28 3.22 -18.92
C PRO A 97 33.32 3.47 -20.44
#